data_AF-A0A382EE01-F1
#
_entry.id   AF-A0A382EE01-F1
#
_cell.length_a   1.000
_cell.length_b   1.000
_cell.length_c   1.000
_cell.angle_alpha   90.00
_cell.angle_beta   90.00
_cell.angle_gamma   90.00
#
_symmetry.space_group_name_H-M   'P 1'
#
loop_
_entity.id
_entity.type
_entity.pdbx_description
1 polymer ?
#
loop_
_entity_poly.entity_id
_entity_poly.type
_entity_poly.pdbx_seq_one_letter_code
_entity_poly.pdbx_strand_id
1 'polypeptide(L)'
;EALVNSKALEHCIKDISLITGQKPITTKAKSSIAGFKIREGMAIGVATTLRSHRMYEFLDRLINLSLPRVRDFRGLSSKSFDGNGNYTLGIREQIIFPEINYNSIDKIRSLQITIVTTAKNNETGIKLLASFGFPFINENQNNN
;
A
#
# COMPACT_ATOMS: atom_id res chain seq x y z
N GLU A 1 1.42 -18.08 3.80
CA GLU A 1 1.82 -17.87 5.22
C GLU A 1 0.60 -17.69 6.12
N ALA A 2 -0.26 -16.69 5.89
CA ALA A 2 -1.47 -16.46 6.68
C ALA A 2 -2.44 -17.67 6.76
N LEU A 3 -2.44 -18.53 5.73
CA LEU A 3 -3.22 -19.78 5.71
C LEU A 3 -2.73 -20.84 6.70
N VAL A 4 -1.44 -20.79 7.09
CA VAL A 4 -0.77 -21.83 7.88
C VAL A 4 -0.48 -21.33 9.30
N ASN A 5 -0.27 -20.02 9.48
CA ASN A 5 0.04 -19.41 10.77
C ASN A 5 -0.95 -18.28 11.08
N SER A 6 -1.87 -18.52 12.01
CA SER A 6 -2.83 -17.52 12.49
C SER A 6 -2.14 -16.30 13.12
N LYS A 7 -0.98 -16.48 13.76
CA LYS A 7 -0.22 -15.37 14.37
C LYS A 7 0.32 -14.39 13.33
N ALA A 8 0.68 -14.86 12.13
CA ALA A 8 1.14 -13.98 11.06
C ALA A 8 0.05 -12.97 10.66
N LEU A 9 -1.22 -13.40 10.67
CA LEU A 9 -2.34 -12.51 10.40
C LEU A 9 -2.51 -11.48 11.51
N GLU A 10 -2.37 -11.88 12.78
CA GLU A 10 -2.43 -10.97 13.93
C GLU A 10 -1.32 -9.90 13.88
N HIS A 11 -0.10 -10.29 13.51
CA HIS A 11 1.00 -9.34 13.28
C HIS A 11 0.68 -8.36 12.15
N CYS A 12 0.15 -8.83 11.02
CA CYS A 12 -0.30 -7.95 9.94
C CYS A 12 -1.39 -6.96 10.40
N ILE A 13 -2.35 -7.42 11.21
CA ILE A 13 -3.41 -6.55 11.75
C ILE A 13 -2.78 -5.46 12.62
N LYS A 14 -1.82 -5.82 13.48
CA LYS A 14 -1.11 -4.87 14.34
C LYS A 14 -0.33 -3.85 13.53
N ASP A 15 0.49 -4.29 12.57
CA ASP A 15 1.33 -3.42 11.74
C ASP A 15 0.47 -2.41 10.96
N ILE A 16 -0.57 -2.89 10.28
CA ILE A 16 -1.46 -2.01 9.51
C ILE A 16 -2.26 -1.07 10.43
N SER A 17 -2.61 -1.50 11.65
CA SER A 17 -3.25 -0.62 12.63
C SER A 17 -2.32 0.50 13.07
N LEU A 18 -1.04 0.21 13.28
CA LEU A 18 -0.02 1.21 13.63
C LEU A 18 0.19 2.20 12.47
N ILE A 19 0.37 1.68 11.26
CA ILE A 19 0.60 2.50 10.06
C ILE A 19 -0.59 3.42 9.77
N THR A 20 -1.82 2.89 9.84
CA THR A 20 -3.01 3.61 9.34
C THR A 20 -3.86 4.26 10.43
N GLY A 21 -3.57 3.99 11.72
CA GLY A 21 -4.39 4.46 12.84
C GLY A 21 -5.80 3.84 12.86
N GLN A 22 -6.04 2.79 12.08
CA GLN A 22 -7.34 2.14 11.94
C GLN A 22 -7.18 0.62 11.93
N LYS A 23 -8.01 -0.06 12.72
CA LYS A 23 -8.03 -1.52 12.74
C LYS A 23 -8.47 -2.06 11.37
N PRO A 24 -7.63 -2.85 10.66
CA PRO A 24 -7.99 -3.42 9.38
C PRO A 24 -9.00 -4.56 9.54
N ILE A 25 -9.70 -4.86 8.45
CA ILE A 25 -10.57 -6.03 8.34
C ILE A 25 -9.78 -7.23 7.81
N THR A 26 -10.09 -8.41 8.30
CA THR A 26 -9.59 -9.67 7.75
C THR A 26 -10.38 -10.03 6.50
N THR A 27 -9.69 -10.26 5.38
CA THR A 27 -10.30 -10.72 4.14
C THR A 27 -10.36 -12.24 4.12
N LYS A 28 -11.52 -12.79 3.73
CA LYS A 28 -11.77 -14.23 3.61
C LYS A 28 -11.79 -14.64 2.14
N ALA A 29 -11.35 -15.86 1.85
CA ALA A 29 -11.43 -16.43 0.52
C ALA A 29 -12.90 -16.62 0.11
N LYS A 30 -13.24 -16.15 -1.10
CA LYS A 30 -14.59 -16.31 -1.70
C LYS A 30 -14.83 -17.67 -2.33
N SER A 31 -13.75 -18.40 -2.66
CA SER A 31 -13.84 -19.68 -3.36
C SER A 31 -12.70 -20.59 -2.95
N SER A 32 -12.95 -21.89 -3.03
CA SER A 32 -11.93 -22.91 -2.77
C SER A 32 -11.09 -23.15 -4.03
N ILE A 33 -9.75 -23.04 -3.91
CA ILE A 33 -8.82 -23.27 -5.02
C ILE A 33 -7.74 -24.24 -4.53
N ALA A 34 -7.81 -25.48 -5.03
CA ALA A 34 -6.95 -26.57 -4.59
C ALA A 34 -5.45 -26.28 -4.82
N GLY A 35 -5.09 -25.65 -5.96
CA GLY A 35 -3.70 -25.32 -6.28
C GLY A 35 -3.03 -24.38 -5.27
N PHE A 36 -3.79 -23.50 -4.62
CA PHE A 36 -3.29 -22.61 -3.57
C PHE A 36 -3.54 -23.15 -2.15
N LYS A 37 -4.13 -24.34 -2.03
CA LYS A 37 -4.57 -24.95 -0.75
C LYS A 37 -5.52 -24.02 0.03
N ILE A 38 -6.35 -23.26 -0.67
CA ILE A 38 -7.32 -22.33 -0.08
C ILE A 38 -8.71 -22.98 -0.08
N ARG A 39 -9.40 -22.90 1.06
CA ARG A 39 -10.82 -23.23 1.19
C ARG A 39 -11.63 -21.95 1.36
N GLU A 40 -12.86 -21.97 0.87
CA GLU A 40 -13.81 -20.88 1.06
C GLU A 40 -13.97 -20.53 2.56
N GLY A 41 -14.06 -19.24 2.86
CA GLY A 41 -14.18 -18.73 4.23
C GLY A 41 -12.87 -18.64 5.01
N MET A 42 -11.76 -19.21 4.52
CA MET A 42 -10.45 -19.07 5.17
C MET A 42 -9.97 -17.62 5.16
N ALA A 43 -9.39 -17.15 6.27
CA ALA A 43 -8.73 -15.86 6.34
C ALA A 43 -7.44 -15.88 5.50
N ILE A 44 -7.32 -14.94 4.55
CA ILE A 44 -6.22 -14.90 3.58
C ILE A 44 -5.38 -13.63 3.67
N GLY A 45 -5.94 -12.54 4.18
CA GLY A 45 -5.23 -11.26 4.23
C GLY A 45 -5.91 -10.23 5.11
N VAL A 46 -5.39 -9.01 5.04
CA VAL A 46 -5.90 -7.84 5.75
C VAL A 46 -6.10 -6.71 4.76
N ALA A 47 -7.14 -5.91 4.95
CA ALA A 47 -7.40 -4.73 4.17
C ALA A 47 -7.95 -3.62 5.07
N THR A 48 -7.68 -2.37 4.72
CA THR A 48 -8.31 -1.22 5.36
C THR A 48 -8.65 -0.19 4.30
N THR A 49 -9.67 0.62 4.56
CA THR A 49 -10.03 1.74 3.70
C THR A 49 -10.03 2.99 4.54
N LEU A 50 -9.22 3.96 4.13
CA LEU A 50 -9.13 5.28 4.76
C LEU A 50 -9.97 6.27 3.95
N ARG A 51 -10.71 7.13 4.64
CA ARG A 51 -11.54 8.18 4.03
C ARG A 51 -11.38 9.48 4.80
N SER A 52 -11.72 10.59 4.15
CA SER A 52 -11.72 11.93 4.76
C SER A 52 -10.38 12.26 5.42
N HIS A 53 -10.38 12.79 6.64
CA HIS A 53 -9.18 13.27 7.32
C HIS A 53 -8.06 12.22 7.44
N ARG A 54 -8.39 10.99 7.85
CA ARG A 54 -7.41 9.89 7.99
C ARG A 54 -6.72 9.54 6.68
N MET A 55 -7.43 9.67 5.56
CA MET A 55 -6.85 9.43 4.24
C MET A 55 -5.78 10.48 3.92
N TYR A 56 -6.11 11.77 4.12
CA TYR A 56 -5.16 12.86 3.84
C TYR A 56 -3.95 12.83 4.78
N GLU A 57 -4.15 12.53 6.06
CA GLU A 57 -3.07 12.36 7.03
C GLU A 57 -2.14 11.18 6.65
N PHE A 58 -2.72 10.04 6.27
CA PHE A 58 -1.92 8.90 5.80
C PHE A 58 -1.18 9.22 4.49
N LEU A 59 -1.82 9.95 3.57
CA LEU A 59 -1.22 10.36 2.31
C LEU A 59 -0.01 11.27 2.55
N ASP A 60 -0.15 12.25 3.44
CA ASP A 60 0.93 13.15 3.83
C ASP A 60 2.11 12.38 4.46
N ARG A 61 1.83 11.49 5.43
CA ARG A 61 2.86 10.62 6.03
C ARG A 61 3.51 9.68 5.02
N LEU A 62 2.75 9.19 4.05
CA LEU A 62 3.28 8.33 2.99
C LEU A 62 4.30 9.11 2.14
N ILE A 63 3.92 10.30 1.65
CA ILE A 63 4.76 11.13 0.77
C ILE A 63 5.98 11.66 1.51
N ASN A 64 5.77 12.28 2.67
CA ASN A 64 6.79 13.08 3.33
C ASN A 64 7.68 12.29 4.29
N LEU A 65 7.16 11.19 4.88
CA LEU A 65 7.91 10.40 5.87
C LEU A 65 8.32 9.03 5.34
N SER A 66 7.45 8.33 4.61
CA SER A 66 7.65 6.91 4.32
C SER A 66 8.39 6.66 3.01
N LEU A 67 7.98 7.29 1.90
CA LEU A 67 8.62 7.12 0.59
C LEU A 67 10.11 7.51 0.56
N PRO A 68 10.57 8.59 1.21
CA PRO A 68 11.99 8.94 1.24
C PRO A 68 12.86 7.89 1.94
N ARG A 69 12.27 7.03 2.78
CA ARG A 69 12.97 5.96 3.51
C ARG A 69 13.06 4.67 2.70
N VAL A 70 12.45 4.61 1.52
CA VAL A 70 12.60 3.49 0.59
C VAL A 70 14.04 3.46 0.09
N ARG A 71 14.70 2.30 0.19
CA ARG A 71 16.06 2.12 -0.34
C ARG A 71 16.07 2.30 -1.86
N ASP A 72 17.05 3.06 -2.36
CA ASP A 72 17.22 3.39 -3.78
C ASP A 72 15.98 4.06 -4.41
N PHE A 73 15.30 4.92 -3.65
CA PHE A 73 14.12 5.63 -4.14
C PHE A 73 14.46 6.59 -5.29
N ARG A 74 13.97 6.29 -6.49
CA ARG A 74 14.15 7.14 -7.69
C ARG A 74 12.88 7.94 -8.04
N GLY A 75 11.83 7.81 -7.23
CA GLY A 75 10.49 8.28 -7.55
C GLY A 75 9.54 7.13 -7.92
N LEU A 76 8.27 7.50 -8.07
CA LEU A 76 7.15 6.62 -8.41
C LEU A 76 6.91 6.62 -9.92
N SER A 77 6.60 5.46 -10.50
CA SER A 77 6.26 5.39 -11.92
C SER A 77 4.87 5.99 -12.17
N SER A 78 4.74 6.84 -13.19
CA SER A 78 3.46 7.33 -13.72
C SER A 78 2.69 6.27 -14.52
N LYS A 79 3.27 5.08 -14.74
CA LYS A 79 2.63 3.98 -15.50
C LYS A 79 1.70 3.12 -14.67
N SER A 80 1.67 3.29 -13.34
CA SER A 80 0.86 2.48 -12.43
C SER A 80 -0.59 2.99 -12.25
N PHE A 81 -1.05 3.83 -13.18
CA PHE A 81 -2.46 4.22 -13.25
C PHE A 81 -3.29 3.21 -14.05
N ASP A 82 -4.56 3.05 -13.68
CA ASP A 82 -5.46 2.03 -14.23
C ASP A 82 -6.22 2.44 -15.51
N GLY A 83 -5.99 3.65 -16.03
CA GLY A 83 -6.70 4.23 -17.17
C GLY A 83 -7.80 5.21 -16.75
N ASN A 84 -8.37 5.03 -15.56
CA ASN A 84 -9.47 5.82 -15.01
C ASN A 84 -8.99 6.78 -13.92
N GLY A 85 -7.69 7.09 -13.87
CA GLY A 85 -7.13 8.04 -12.91
C GLY A 85 -6.96 7.51 -11.49
N ASN A 86 -7.14 6.21 -11.24
CA ASN A 86 -6.75 5.60 -9.96
C ASN A 86 -5.29 5.16 -10.04
N TYR A 87 -4.58 5.32 -8.92
CA TYR A 87 -3.16 5.00 -8.83
C TYR A 87 -2.92 3.86 -7.86
N THR A 88 -2.11 2.88 -8.24
CA THR A 88 -1.74 1.78 -7.35
C THR A 88 -0.23 1.71 -7.23
N LEU A 89 0.29 1.70 -6.01
CA LEU A 89 1.70 1.47 -5.72
C LEU A 89 1.90 0.22 -4.87
N GLY A 90 2.98 -0.50 -5.17
CA GLY A 90 3.44 -1.63 -4.38
C GLY A 90 4.66 -1.24 -3.55
N ILE A 91 4.55 -1.36 -2.23
CA ILE A 91 5.65 -1.23 -1.28
C ILE A 91 6.18 -2.62 -0.97
N ARG A 92 7.48 -2.84 -1.17
CA ARG A 92 8.10 -4.16 -0.93
C ARG A 92 8.29 -4.47 0.55
N GLU A 93 8.56 -3.44 1.34
CA GLU A 93 8.94 -3.58 2.74
C GLU A 93 8.15 -2.58 3.59
N GLN A 94 7.36 -3.09 4.55
CA GLN A 94 6.57 -2.24 5.44
C GLN A 94 7.41 -1.46 6.46
N ILE A 95 8.70 -1.74 6.58
CA ILE A 95 9.62 -1.06 7.52
C ILE A 95 9.93 0.39 7.14
N ILE A 96 9.49 0.84 5.96
CA ILE A 96 9.65 2.23 5.54
C ILE A 96 8.81 3.17 6.42
N PHE A 97 7.72 2.66 7.01
CA PHE A 97 6.85 3.43 7.90
C PHE A 97 7.53 3.63 9.27
N PRO A 98 7.66 4.87 9.77
CA PRO A 98 8.30 5.15 11.06
C PRO A 98 7.58 4.54 12.26
N GLU A 99 6.30 4.22 12.13
CA GLU A 99 5.50 3.57 13.17
C GLU A 99 5.88 2.09 13.39
N ILE A 100 6.58 1.47 12.43
CA ILE A 100 7.03 0.08 12.51
C ILE A 100 8.40 0.00 13.17
N ASN A 101 8.46 -0.67 14.33
CA ASN A 101 9.73 -0.94 15.00
C ASN A 101 10.40 -2.20 14.40
N TYR A 102 11.54 -1.99 13.76
CA TYR A 102 12.35 -3.03 13.13
C TYR A 102 12.69 -4.21 14.05
N ASN A 103 12.90 -3.98 15.35
CA ASN A 103 13.25 -5.06 16.28
C ASN A 103 12.05 -5.93 16.67
N SER A 104 10.83 -5.47 16.38
CA SER A 104 9.59 -6.13 16.78
C SER A 104 8.89 -6.88 15.64
N ILE A 105 9.38 -6.73 14.40
CA ILE A 105 8.81 -7.44 13.26
C ILE A 105 9.34 -8.87 13.24
N ASP A 106 8.45 -9.81 12.98
CA ASP A 106 8.80 -11.20 12.74
C ASP A 106 9.33 -11.39 11.30
N LYS A 107 8.74 -10.66 10.34
CA LYS A 107 9.08 -10.77 8.93
C LYS A 107 8.76 -9.51 8.13
N ILE A 108 9.57 -9.26 7.11
CA ILE A 108 9.31 -8.22 6.11
C ILE A 108 8.19 -8.69 5.16
N ARG A 109 7.19 -7.84 4.98
CA ARG A 109 5.97 -8.05 4.19
C ARG A 109 5.77 -6.88 3.24
N SER A 110 5.26 -7.19 2.07
CA SER A 110 4.85 -6.17 1.11
C SER A 110 3.46 -5.61 1.43
N LEU A 111 3.23 -4.39 0.99
CA LEU A 111 1.97 -3.68 1.10
C LEU A 111 1.57 -3.13 -0.28
N GLN A 112 0.29 -3.16 -0.58
CA GLN A 112 -0.26 -2.50 -1.77
C GLN A 112 -1.17 -1.36 -1.33
N ILE A 113 -0.98 -0.19 -1.93
CA ILE A 113 -1.78 1.01 -1.64
C ILE A 113 -2.42 1.44 -2.95
N THR A 114 -3.75 1.57 -2.94
CA THR A 114 -4.52 2.08 -4.07
C THR A 114 -5.18 3.38 -3.68
N ILE A 115 -4.91 4.42 -4.45
CA ILE A 115 -5.48 5.75 -4.32
C ILE A 115 -6.59 5.87 -5.35
N VAL A 116 -7.81 5.96 -4.86
CA VAL A 116 -9.01 6.12 -5.68
C VAL A 116 -9.32 7.60 -5.78
N THR A 117 -9.47 8.09 -7.01
CA THR A 117 -9.74 9.51 -7.27
C THR A 117 -11.01 9.69 -8.09
N THR A 118 -11.46 10.94 -8.21
CA THR A 118 -12.57 11.31 -9.10
C THR A 118 -12.09 11.69 -10.50
N ALA A 119 -10.79 11.55 -10.79
CA ALA A 119 -10.23 11.81 -12.11
C ALA A 119 -10.86 10.85 -13.13
N LYS A 120 -10.98 11.28 -14.38
CA LYS A 120 -11.59 10.47 -15.46
C LYS A 120 -10.55 9.79 -16.34
N ASN A 121 -9.30 10.22 -16.25
CA ASN A 121 -8.20 9.71 -17.06
C ASN A 121 -6.88 9.82 -16.30
N ASN A 122 -5.86 9.13 -16.81
CA ASN A 122 -4.54 9.10 -16.17
C ASN A 122 -3.88 10.47 -16.13
N GLU A 123 -4.05 11.30 -17.16
CA GLU A 123 -3.40 12.62 -17.22
C GLU A 123 -3.87 13.53 -16.06
N THR A 124 -5.18 13.59 -15.83
CA THR A 124 -5.75 14.36 -14.71
C THR A 124 -5.39 13.75 -13.36
N GLY A 125 -5.35 12.41 -13.26
CA GLY A 125 -4.89 11.71 -12.06
C GLY A 125 -3.42 12.01 -11.72
N ILE A 126 -2.54 12.01 -12.72
CA ILE A 126 -1.11 12.36 -12.56
C ILE A 126 -0.98 13.79 -12.06
N LYS A 127 -1.65 14.75 -12.72
CA LYS A 127 -1.60 16.18 -12.32
C LYS A 127 -2.12 16.38 -10.89
N LEU A 128 -3.19 15.68 -10.52
CA LEU A 128 -3.76 15.73 -9.16
C LEU A 128 -2.75 15.25 -8.13
N LEU A 129 -2.22 14.03 -8.30
CA LEU A 129 -1.26 13.46 -7.35
C LEU A 129 0.05 14.26 -7.31
N ALA A 130 0.53 14.74 -8.45
CA ALA A 130 1.70 15.61 -8.51
C ALA A 130 1.48 16.92 -7.71
N SER A 131 0.27 17.49 -7.77
CA SER A 131 -0.09 18.67 -6.97
C SER A 131 -0.15 18.40 -5.47
N PHE A 132 -0.42 17.16 -5.07
CA PHE A 132 -0.30 16.70 -3.68
C PHE A 132 1.14 16.39 -3.27
N GLY A 133 2.13 16.56 -4.16
CA GLY A 133 3.53 16.30 -3.89
C GLY A 133 3.97 14.86 -4.15
N PHE A 134 3.21 14.06 -4.92
CA PHE A 134 3.69 12.73 -5.30
C PHE A 134 5.01 12.81 -6.08
N PRO A 135 6.07 12.14 -5.62
CA PRO A 135 7.38 12.17 -6.26
C PRO A 135 7.41 11.25 -7.47
N PHE A 136 6.82 11.65 -8.60
CA PHE A 136 6.91 10.86 -9.84
C PHE A 136 8.31 10.92 -10.46
N ILE A 137 8.73 9.83 -11.11
CA ILE A 137 9.95 9.80 -11.90
C ILE A 137 9.76 10.75 -13.09
N ASN A 138 10.61 11.78 -13.18
CA ASN A 138 10.70 12.62 -14.37
C ASN A 138 11.30 11.79 -15.51
N GLU A 139 10.47 11.27 -16.42
CA GLU A 139 10.97 10.50 -17.59
C GLU A 139 11.91 11.34 -18.48
N ASN A 140 11.92 12.68 -18.36
CA ASN A 140 12.79 13.58 -19.11
C ASN A 140 14.24 13.71 -18.60
N GLN A 141 14.61 13.10 -17.46
CA GLN A 141 16.00 13.20 -16.93
C GLN A 141 16.88 11.97 -17.22
N ASN A 142 16.36 10.92 -17.85
CA ASN A 142 17.12 9.68 -18.11
C ASN A 142 17.64 9.53 -19.56
N ASN A 143 17.53 10.57 -20.40
CA ASN A 143 17.93 10.55 -21.82
C ASN A 143 19.04 11.57 -22.17
N ASN A 144 19.90 11.94 -21.20
CA ASN A 144 21.11 12.74 -21.47
C ASN A 144 22.36 11.98 -21.05
#